data_AF-T1HFN6-F1
#
_entry.id   AF-T1HFN6-F1
#
_cell.length_a   1.000
_cell.length_b   1.000
_cell.length_c   1.000
_cell.angle_alpha   90.00
_cell.angle_beta   90.00
_cell.angle_gamma   90.00
#
_symmetry.space_group_name_H-M   'P 1'
#
loop_
_entity.id
_entity.type
_entity.pdbx_description
1 polymer ?
#
loop_
_entity_poly.entity_id
_entity_poly.type
_entity_poly.pdbx_seq_one_letter_code
_entity_poly.pdbx_strand_id
1 'polypeptide(L)' 'MEISKDIRALIINLREKNHSLREIGKMVNKSHATVQYVINRYKENKSLGNRPRKLVGIHRGAILKEMREKTND' A
#
# COMPACT_ATOMS: atom_id res chain seq x y z
N MET A 1 6.25 -1.99 -9.50
CA MET A 1 5.91 -0.59 -9.81
C MET A 1 5.41 0.07 -8.53
N GLU A 2 6.15 1.04 -8.02
CA GLU A 2 5.77 1.76 -6.81
C GLU A 2 4.90 2.97 -7.18
N ILE A 3 3.65 2.97 -6.73
CA ILE A 3 2.74 4.12 -6.91
C ILE A 3 2.97 5.05 -5.72
N SER A 4 3.28 6.32 -5.97
CA SER A 4 3.45 7.31 -4.90
C SER A 4 2.18 7.45 -4.06
N LYS A 5 2.34 7.91 -2.82
CA LYS A 5 1.22 8.14 -1.90
C LYS A 5 0.26 9.19 -2.47
N ASP A 6 0.77 10.20 -3.15
CA ASP A 6 -0.03 11.30 -3.73
C ASP A 6 -0.92 10.81 -4.87
N ILE A 7 -0.41 9.94 -5.74
CA ILE A 7 -1.22 9.34 -6.80
C ILE A 7 -2.31 8.44 -6.22
N ARG A 8 -2.04 7.72 -5.12
CA ARG A 8 -3.07 6.93 -4.44
C ARG A 8 -4.15 7.82 -3.85
N ALA A 9 -3.77 8.90 -3.17
CA ALA A 9 -4.72 9.87 -2.62
C ALA A 9 -5.59 10.46 -3.73
N LEU A 10 -4.98 10.84 -4.86
CA LEU A 10 -5.70 11.35 -6.03
C LEU A 10 -6.71 10.32 -6.59
N ILE A 11 -6.31 9.05 -6.73
CA ILE A 11 -7.21 7.98 -7.18
C ILE A 11 -8.43 7.85 -6.25
N ILE A 12 -8.23 7.89 -4.93
CA ILE A 12 -9.33 7.79 -3.96
C ILE A 12 -10.24 9.01 -4.02
N ASN A 13 -9.69 10.22 -4.05
CA ASN A 13 -10.46 11.46 -4.17
C ASN A 13 -11.32 11.48 -5.45
N LEU A 14 -10.77 11.05 -6.58
CA LEU A 14 -11.53 10.95 -7.84
C LEU A 14 -12.63 9.88 -7.74
N ARG A 15 -12.39 8.78 -7.03
CA ARG A 15 -13.41 7.75 -6.84
C ARG A 15 -14.56 8.25 -5.97
N GLU A 16 -14.28 9.03 -4.93
CA GLU A 16 -15.30 9.66 -4.07
C GLU A 16 -16.13 10.69 -4.83
N LYS A 17 -15.55 11.34 -5.85
CA LYS A 17 -16.25 12.21 -6.81
C LYS A 17 -17.03 11.43 -7.88
N ASN A 18 -17.23 10.12 -7.71
CA ASN A 18 -17.96 9.23 -8.63
C ASN A 18 -17.38 9.09 -10.05
N HIS A 19 -16.09 9.39 -10.25
CA HIS A 19 -15.46 9.08 -11.54
C HIS A 19 -15.36 7.56 -11.77
N SER A 20 -15.48 7.17 -13.04
CA SER A 20 -15.27 5.78 -13.44
C SER A 20 -13.78 5.40 -13.34
N LEU A 21 -13.50 4.12 -13.11
CA LEU A 21 -12.12 3.61 -13.03
C LEU A 21 -11.31 3.87 -14.29
N ARG A 22 -11.99 3.86 -15.45
CA ARG A 22 -11.40 4.15 -16.76
C ARG A 22 -10.99 5.61 -16.89
N GLU A 23 -11.84 6.54 -16.47
CA GLU A 23 -11.52 7.98 -16.47
C GLU A 23 -10.37 8.29 -15.51
N ILE A 24 -10.40 7.72 -14.30
CA ILE A 24 -9.33 7.86 -13.32
C ILE A 24 -8.01 7.36 -13.92
N GLY A 25 -8.01 6.17 -14.55
CA GLY A 25 -6.82 5.61 -15.19
C GLY A 25 -6.22 6.52 -16.27
N LYS A 26 -7.07 7.17 -17.07
CA LYS A 26 -6.63 8.18 -18.04
C LYS A 26 -6.02 9.41 -17.35
N MET A 27 -6.67 9.92 -16.30
CA MET A 27 -6.20 11.11 -15.57
C MET A 27 -4.86 10.90 -14.87
N VAL A 28 -4.63 9.73 -14.27
CA VAL A 28 -3.38 9.43 -13.53
C VAL A 28 -2.34 8.66 -14.35
N ASN A 29 -2.59 8.46 -15.65
CA ASN A 29 -1.79 7.66 -16.56
C ASN A 29 -1.43 6.27 -15.97
N LYS A 30 -2.47 5.53 -15.57
CA LYS A 30 -2.38 4.15 -15.05
C LYS A 30 -3.42 3.25 -15.69
N SER A 31 -3.12 1.95 -15.72
CA SER A 31 -4.05 0.94 -16.20
C SER A 31 -5.26 0.82 -15.27
N HIS A 32 -6.40 0.41 -15.85
CA HIS A 32 -7.62 0.11 -15.11
C HIS A 32 -7.36 -0.84 -13.92
N ALA A 33 -6.61 -1.91 -14.16
CA ALA A 33 -6.25 -2.89 -13.12
C ALA A 33 -5.49 -2.24 -11.95
N THR A 34 -4.60 -1.29 -12.25
CA THR A 34 -3.84 -0.57 -11.22
C THR A 34 -4.75 0.31 -10.36
N VAL A 35 -5.68 1.03 -10.99
CA VAL A 35 -6.66 1.87 -10.29
C VAL A 35 -7.56 1.02 -9.40
N GLN A 36 -8.07 -0.09 -9.94
CA GLN A 36 -8.88 -1.05 -9.18
C GLN A 36 -8.13 -1.60 -7.96
N TYR A 37 -6.85 -1.96 -8.14
CA TYR A 37 -6.00 -2.45 -7.05
C TYR A 37 -5.86 -1.42 -5.93
N VAL A 38 -5.58 -0.15 -6.26
CA VAL A 38 -5.43 0.93 -5.26
C VAL A 38 -6.73 1.13 -4.47
N ILE A 39 -7.87 1.15 -5.15
CA ILE A 39 -9.18 1.34 -4.50
C ILE A 39 -9.52 0.17 -3.58
N ASN A 40 -9.35 -1.07 -4.05
CA ASN A 40 -9.61 -2.26 -3.22
C ASN A 40 -8.72 -2.27 -1.99
N ARG A 41 -7.43 -2.00 -2.17
CA ARG A 41 -6.46 -1.95 -1.07
C ARG A 41 -6.81 -0.88 -0.03
N TYR A 42 -7.29 0.28 -0.47
CA TYR A 42 -7.74 1.35 0.43
C TYR A 42 -9.03 0.97 1.16
N LYS A 43 -9.99 0.30 0.51
CA LYS A 43 -11.18 -0.21 1.18
C LYS A 43 -10.86 -1.20 2.29
N GLU A 44 -9.90 -2.10 2.05
CA GLU A 44 -9.49 -3.14 3.00
C GLU A 44 -8.69 -2.60 4.19
N ASN A 45 -7.74 -1.69 3.94
CA ASN A 45 -6.76 -1.29 4.97
C ASN A 45 -6.92 0.16 5.44
N LYS A 46 -7.81 0.95 4.81
CA LYS A 46 -7.97 2.41 5.01
C LYS A 46 -6.65 3.17 4.98
N SER A 47 -5.67 2.64 4.24
CA SER A 47 -4.30 3.13 4.22
C SER A 47 -3.84 3.45 2.81
N LEU A 48 -3.23 4.62 2.66
CA LEU A 48 -2.56 5.07 1.43
C LEU A 48 -1.09 4.62 1.40
N GLY A 49 -0.56 4.12 2.52
CA GLY A 49 0.81 3.65 2.64
C GLY A 49 1.05 2.32 1.91
N ASN A 50 2.31 2.02 1.64
CA ASN A 50 2.70 0.63 1.43
C ASN A 50 2.43 -0.14 2.73
N ARG A 51 1.81 -1.32 2.64
CA ARG A 51 1.86 -2.26 3.76
C ARG A 51 3.34 -2.45 4.09
N PRO A 52 3.78 -2.35 5.36
CA PRO A 52 5.08 -2.89 5.70
C PRO A 52 5.07 -4.33 5.20
N ARG A 53 6.05 -4.70 4.37
CA ARG A 53 6.23 -6.10 3.98
C ARG A 53 6.20 -6.85 5.30
N LYS A 54 5.22 -7.77 5.50
CA LYS A 54 5.29 -8.71 6.62
C LYS A 54 6.69 -9.27 6.52
N LEU A 55 7.52 -9.00 7.52
CA LEU A 55 8.88 -9.48 7.59
C LEU A 55 8.78 -10.99 7.38
N VAL A 56 9.18 -11.44 6.18
CA VAL A 56 9.19 -12.86 5.83
C VAL A 56 10.01 -13.53 6.92
N GLY A 57 9.52 -14.64 7.47
CA GLY A 57 9.87 -15.20 8.79
C GLY A 57 11.36 -15.26 9.16
N ILE A 58 12.25 -15.19 8.17
CA ILE A 58 13.69 -14.99 8.27
C ILE A 58 14.07 -13.80 9.18
N HIS A 59 13.40 -12.65 9.06
CA HIS A 59 13.77 -11.47 9.87
C HIS A 59 13.20 -11.52 11.29
N ARG A 60 12.11 -12.27 11.52
CA ARG A 60 11.53 -12.43 12.86
C ARG A 60 12.49 -13.21 13.76
N GLY A 61 13.16 -14.23 13.23
CA GLY A 61 14.18 -14.99 13.95
C GLY A 61 15.39 -14.13 14.34
N ALA A 62 15.86 -13.28 13.43
CA ALA A 62 16.97 -12.36 13.70
C ALA A 62 16.61 -11.32 14.78
N ILE A 63 15.42 -10.71 14.71
CA ILE A 63 14.95 -9.73 15.71
C ILE A 63 14.76 -10.39 17.08
N LEU A 64 14.18 -11.59 17.14
CA LEU A 64 14.01 -12.32 18.40
C LEU A 64 15.36 -12.73 19.02
N LYS A 65 16.34 -13.10 18.19
CA LYS A 65 17.70 -13.42 18.66
C LYS A 65 18.38 -12.18 19.25
N GLU A 66 18.33 -11.05 18.53
CA GLU A 66 18.92 -9.79 18.99
C GLU A 66 18.26 -9.27 20.28
N MET A 67 16.93 -9.40 20.41
CA MET A 67 16.22 -9.05 21.64
C MET A 67 16.60 -9.95 22.82
N ARG A 68 16.79 -11.25 22.58
CA ARG A 68 17.22 -12.20 23.62
C ARG A 68 18.65 -11.95 24.09
N GLU A 69 19.55 -11.55 23.18
CA GLU A 69 20.95 -11.24 23.51
C GLU A 69 21.05 -9.96 24.35
N LYS A 70 20.21 -8.94 24.09
CA LYS A 70 20.14 -7.70 24.87
C LYS A 70 19.52 -7.81 26.27
N THR A 71 18.94 -8.95 26.63
CA THR A 71 18.31 -9.16 27.95
C THR A 71 19.25 -9.86 28.95
N ASN A 72 20.48 -10.18 28.54
CA ASN A 72 21.47 -10.86 29.39
C ASN A 72 22.68 -9.96 29.76
N ASP A 73 22.54 -8.64 29.63
CA ASP A 73 23.45 -7.62 30.20
C ASP A 73 22.77 -6.91 31.37
#